data_AF-A0A8T5EVI6-F1
#
_entry.id   AF-A0A8T5EVI6-F1
#
_cell.length_a   1.000
_cell.length_b   1.000
_cell.length_c   1.000
_cell.angle_alpha   90.00
_cell.angle_beta   90.00
_cell.angle_gamma   90.00
#
_symmetry.space_group_name_H-M   'P 1'
#
loop_
_entity.id
_entity.type
_entity.pdbx_description
1 polymer ?
#
loop_
_entity_poly.entity_id
_entity_poly.type
_entity_poly.pdbx_seq_one_letter_code
_entity_poly.pdbx_strand_id
1 'polypeptide(L)'
;MDKKLERNLIMGSLIVFLIITEFFSLKSGNLEFAYYIPLLVIFTIGLLVYNKELHLTNHILLAFAIIIVLHVFGGLIHLSGTRLYDMTFGILRYDNIIHAFASFISALVAYNVLRPHLDKSVKKRYVYFGLILLLLTFGLGAVNEILEFIAVVYFNAGAGVGGYVNTLKDLIFNAIGALIGVIVAIRYHLS
;
A
#
# COMPACT_ATOMS: atom_id res chain seq x y z
N MET A 1 -21.61 -15.80 4.23
CA MET A 1 -21.38 -15.23 2.89
C MET A 1 -20.37 -16.09 2.16
N ASP A 2 -20.58 -16.37 0.87
CA ASP A 2 -19.59 -17.11 0.07
C ASP A 2 -18.27 -16.31 -0.01
N LYS A 3 -17.13 -16.94 0.29
CA LYS A 3 -15.80 -16.30 0.25
C LYS A 3 -15.48 -15.69 -1.12
N LYS A 4 -15.96 -16.32 -2.20
CA LYS A 4 -15.81 -15.78 -3.56
C LYS A 4 -16.66 -14.52 -3.76
N LEU A 5 -17.90 -14.54 -3.29
CA LEU A 5 -18.78 -13.37 -3.33
C LEU A 5 -18.20 -12.19 -2.53
N GLU A 6 -17.74 -12.45 -1.29
CA GLU A 6 -17.10 -11.45 -0.44
C GLU A 6 -15.91 -10.78 -1.12
N ARG A 7 -14.98 -11.57 -1.67
CA ARG A 7 -13.85 -11.06 -2.44
C ARG A 7 -14.30 -10.15 -3.59
N ASN A 8 -15.26 -10.61 -4.38
CA ASN A 8 -15.75 -9.87 -5.54
C ASN A 8 -16.40 -8.55 -5.13
N LEU A 9 -17.09 -8.52 -3.98
CA LEU A 9 -17.66 -7.30 -3.41
C LEU A 9 -16.56 -6.32 -2.96
N ILE A 10 -15.55 -6.80 -2.21
CA ILE A 10 -14.43 -5.96 -1.75
C ILE A 10 -13.70 -5.34 -2.95
N MET A 11 -13.23 -6.18 -3.87
CA MET A 11 -12.42 -5.71 -5.01
C MET A 11 -13.26 -4.93 -6.02
N GLY A 12 -14.50 -5.36 -6.28
CA GLY A 12 -15.42 -4.67 -7.18
C GLY A 12 -15.80 -3.28 -6.69
N SER A 13 -16.13 -3.15 -5.40
CA SER A 13 -16.43 -1.83 -4.80
C SER A 13 -15.22 -0.91 -4.81
N LEU A 14 -14.01 -1.44 -4.55
CA LEU A 14 -12.77 -0.67 -4.64
C LEU A 14 -12.50 -0.17 -6.06
N ILE A 15 -12.66 -1.02 -7.08
CA ILE A 15 -12.47 -0.62 -8.49
C ILE A 15 -13.48 0.47 -8.88
N VAL A 16 -14.75 0.32 -8.50
CA VAL A 16 -15.79 1.34 -8.76
C VAL A 16 -15.42 2.66 -8.07
N PHE A 17 -14.98 2.60 -6.81
CA PHE A 17 -14.51 3.77 -6.07
C PHE A 17 -13.35 4.48 -6.79
N LEU A 18 -12.35 3.74 -7.26
CA LEU A 18 -11.22 4.30 -8.00
C LEU A 18 -11.64 4.93 -9.32
N ILE A 19 -12.52 4.27 -10.10
CA ILE A 19 -13.01 4.81 -11.38
C ILE A 19 -13.79 6.13 -11.17
N ILE A 20 -14.67 6.16 -10.15
CA ILE A 20 -15.42 7.37 -9.80
C ILE A 20 -14.45 8.49 -9.41
N THR A 21 -13.46 8.16 -8.58
CA THR A 21 -12.48 9.14 -8.12
C THR A 21 -11.61 9.68 -9.26
N GLU A 22 -11.22 8.83 -10.20
CA GLU A 22 -10.45 9.23 -11.39
C GLU A 22 -11.23 10.23 -12.24
N PHE A 23 -12.52 9.94 -12.47
CA PHE A 23 -13.39 10.85 -13.21
C PHE A 23 -13.43 12.26 -12.58
N PHE A 24 -13.55 12.34 -11.24
CA PHE A 24 -13.52 13.63 -10.53
C PHE A 24 -12.14 14.28 -10.54
N SER A 25 -11.06 13.50 -10.43
CA SER A 25 -9.69 14.00 -10.45
C SER A 25 -9.38 14.66 -11.80
N LEU A 26 -9.70 13.99 -12.90
CA LEU A 26 -9.60 14.54 -14.26
C LEU A 26 -10.45 15.81 -14.43
N LYS A 27 -11.71 15.79 -13.96
CA LYS A 27 -12.60 16.95 -14.06
C LYS A 27 -12.11 18.16 -13.26
N SER A 28 -11.47 17.93 -12.12
CA SER A 28 -10.91 18.97 -11.25
C SER A 28 -9.54 19.49 -11.70
N GLY A 29 -8.92 18.85 -12.70
CA GLY A 29 -7.54 19.17 -13.11
C GLY A 29 -6.49 18.71 -12.11
N ASN A 30 -6.82 17.80 -11.19
CA ASN A 30 -5.88 17.23 -10.23
C ASN A 30 -4.99 16.18 -10.92
N LEU A 31 -3.90 16.66 -11.53
CA LEU A 31 -2.97 15.83 -12.30
C LEU A 31 -2.21 14.81 -11.45
N GLU A 32 -1.98 15.11 -10.17
CA GLU A 32 -1.37 14.18 -9.22
C GLU A 32 -2.22 12.91 -9.08
N PHE A 33 -3.53 13.05 -8.83
CA PHE A 33 -4.42 11.90 -8.69
C PHE A 33 -4.79 11.24 -10.02
N ALA A 34 -4.85 12.01 -11.10
CA ALA A 34 -4.97 11.44 -12.46
C ALA A 34 -3.78 10.54 -12.83
N TYR A 35 -2.61 10.73 -12.20
CA TYR A 35 -1.46 9.85 -12.34
C TYR A 35 -1.54 8.62 -11.40
N TYR A 36 -1.84 8.82 -10.11
CA TYR A 36 -1.83 7.72 -9.14
C TYR A 36 -2.96 6.71 -9.31
N ILE A 37 -4.17 7.16 -9.61
CA ILE A 37 -5.34 6.27 -9.61
C ILE A 37 -5.22 5.16 -10.68
N PRO A 38 -4.76 5.43 -11.92
CA PRO A 38 -4.48 4.36 -12.88
C PRO A 38 -3.49 3.30 -12.34
N LEU A 39 -2.44 3.72 -11.63
CA LEU A 39 -1.49 2.79 -11.01
C LEU A 39 -2.15 1.91 -9.93
N LEU A 40 -2.99 2.53 -9.08
CA LEU A 40 -3.78 1.82 -8.07
C LEU A 40 -4.78 0.83 -8.70
N VAL A 41 -5.41 1.20 -9.81
CA VAL A 41 -6.31 0.31 -10.57
C VAL A 41 -5.54 -0.87 -11.14
N ILE A 42 -4.38 -0.66 -11.76
CA ILE A 42 -3.53 -1.73 -12.29
C ILE A 42 -3.13 -2.70 -11.17
N PHE A 43 -2.67 -2.18 -10.03
CA PHE A 43 -2.29 -3.00 -8.89
C PHE A 43 -3.48 -3.79 -8.32
N THR A 44 -4.65 -3.15 -8.19
CA THR A 44 -5.89 -3.77 -7.73
C THR A 44 -6.36 -4.89 -8.66
N ILE A 45 -6.33 -4.67 -9.98
CA ILE A 45 -6.66 -5.69 -10.98
C ILE A 45 -5.65 -6.83 -10.91
N GLY A 46 -4.36 -6.53 -10.79
CA GLY A 46 -3.31 -7.54 -10.61
C GLY A 46 -3.58 -8.45 -9.41
N LEU A 47 -3.88 -7.88 -8.25
CA LEU A 47 -4.25 -8.67 -7.06
C LEU A 47 -5.50 -9.52 -7.27
N LEU A 48 -6.51 -9.01 -7.99
CA LEU A 48 -7.73 -9.76 -8.28
C LEU A 48 -7.47 -10.94 -9.24
N VAL A 49 -6.72 -10.70 -10.32
CA VAL A 49 -6.38 -11.70 -11.34
C VAL A 49 -5.52 -12.80 -10.73
N TYR A 50 -4.47 -12.43 -10.01
CA TYR A 50 -3.52 -13.36 -9.40
C TYR A 50 -3.95 -13.84 -8.01
N ASN A 51 -5.16 -13.53 -7.54
CA ASN A 51 -5.58 -13.81 -6.16
C ASN A 51 -5.42 -15.29 -5.78
N LYS A 52 -5.67 -16.21 -6.72
CA LYS A 52 -5.60 -17.66 -6.46
C LYS A 52 -4.16 -18.11 -6.28
N GLU A 53 -3.28 -17.61 -7.13
CA GLU A 53 -1.84 -17.85 -7.14
C GLU A 53 -1.15 -17.21 -5.93
N LEU A 54 -1.65 -16.05 -5.50
CA LEU A 54 -1.16 -15.31 -4.35
C LEU A 54 -1.76 -15.78 -3.02
N HIS A 55 -2.70 -16.73 -3.03
CA HIS A 55 -3.34 -17.28 -1.81
C HIS A 55 -3.84 -16.22 -0.80
N LEU A 56 -4.29 -15.06 -1.27
CA LEU A 56 -4.68 -13.96 -0.39
C LEU A 56 -6.03 -14.24 0.27
N THR A 57 -6.11 -13.93 1.56
CA THR A 57 -7.37 -14.01 2.32
C THR A 57 -8.22 -12.76 2.09
N ASN A 58 -9.53 -12.88 2.24
CA ASN A 58 -10.44 -11.74 2.15
C ASN A 58 -10.11 -10.63 3.15
N HIS A 59 -9.53 -10.97 4.31
CA HIS A 59 -9.06 -9.99 5.30
C HIS A 59 -7.88 -9.15 4.78
N ILE A 60 -6.93 -9.76 4.06
CA ILE A 60 -5.81 -9.02 3.44
C ILE A 60 -6.34 -8.11 2.33
N LEU A 61 -7.28 -8.59 1.51
CA LEU A 61 -7.91 -7.79 0.46
C LEU A 61 -8.73 -6.62 1.04
N LEU A 62 -9.43 -6.84 2.16
CA LEU A 62 -10.16 -5.79 2.85
C LEU A 62 -9.20 -4.74 3.43
N ALA A 63 -8.12 -5.17 4.09
CA ALA A 63 -7.10 -4.26 4.60
C ALA A 63 -6.47 -3.45 3.45
N PHE A 64 -6.18 -4.11 2.33
CA PHE A 64 -5.70 -3.49 1.10
C PHE A 64 -6.69 -2.46 0.53
N ALA A 65 -7.99 -2.77 0.50
CA ALA A 65 -9.02 -1.83 0.06
C ALA A 65 -9.11 -0.62 1.00
N ILE A 66 -9.07 -0.85 2.31
CA ILE A 66 -9.09 0.22 3.32
C ILE A 66 -7.90 1.15 3.13
N ILE A 67 -6.68 0.63 2.98
CA ILE A 67 -5.50 1.49 2.82
C ILE A 67 -5.54 2.29 1.52
N ILE A 68 -6.04 1.74 0.41
CA ILE A 68 -6.23 2.51 -0.82
C ILE A 68 -7.23 3.64 -0.62
N VAL A 69 -8.37 3.37 0.02
CA VAL A 69 -9.38 4.41 0.29
C VAL A 69 -8.78 5.52 1.17
N LEU A 70 -8.04 5.15 2.22
CA LEU A 70 -7.38 6.11 3.10
C LEU A 70 -6.28 6.92 2.39
N HIS A 71 -5.52 6.30 1.50
CA HIS A 71 -4.51 6.96 0.66
C HIS A 71 -5.19 7.98 -0.28
N VAL A 72 -6.25 7.55 -0.99
CA VAL A 72 -6.99 8.44 -1.89
C VAL A 72 -7.63 9.61 -1.13
N PHE A 73 -8.22 9.35 0.03
CA PHE A 73 -8.73 10.41 0.90
C PHE A 73 -7.63 11.33 1.42
N GLY A 74 -6.42 10.82 1.67
CA GLY A 74 -5.25 11.57 2.08
C GLY A 74 -4.98 12.78 1.18
N GLY A 75 -5.10 12.62 -0.14
CA GLY A 75 -4.78 13.71 -1.07
C GLY A 75 -5.99 14.49 -1.58
N LEU A 76 -7.21 13.96 -1.44
CA LEU A 76 -8.43 14.64 -1.90
C LEU A 76 -9.15 15.42 -0.80
N ILE A 77 -9.17 14.92 0.44
CA ILE A 77 -9.89 15.56 1.53
C ILE A 77 -9.05 16.69 2.11
N HIS A 78 -9.69 17.84 2.26
CA HIS A 78 -9.13 19.00 2.94
C HIS A 78 -10.01 19.34 4.15
N LEU A 79 -9.43 19.40 5.34
CA LEU A 79 -10.13 19.90 6.52
C LEU A 79 -9.52 21.24 6.92
N SER A 80 -10.37 22.27 7.06
CA SER A 80 -9.93 23.62 7.39
C SER A 80 -8.83 24.16 6.44
N GLY A 81 -8.92 23.82 5.16
CA GLY A 81 -7.95 24.21 4.12
C GLY A 81 -6.64 23.41 4.12
N THR A 82 -6.45 22.47 5.05
CA THR A 82 -5.27 21.59 5.09
C THR A 82 -5.61 20.25 4.46
N ARG A 83 -4.82 19.81 3.47
CA ARG A 83 -4.92 18.49 2.86
C ARG A 83 -4.64 17.41 3.91
N LEU A 84 -5.38 16.30 3.87
CA LEU A 84 -5.32 15.28 4.90
C LEU A 84 -3.90 14.70 5.06
N TYR A 85 -3.12 14.52 3.98
CA TYR A 85 -1.70 14.13 4.03
C TYR A 85 -0.81 15.08 4.83
N ASP A 86 -1.15 16.36 4.84
CA ASP A 86 -0.35 17.40 5.47
C ASP A 86 -0.74 17.61 6.95
N MET A 87 -1.74 16.87 7.43
CA MET A 87 -2.11 16.87 8.84
C MET A 87 -1.04 16.22 9.71
N THR A 88 -0.76 16.88 10.83
CA THR A 88 0.23 16.46 11.81
C THR A 88 -0.42 16.15 13.16
N PHE A 89 0.08 15.10 13.81
CA PHE A 89 -0.27 14.64 15.14
C PHE A 89 1.02 14.58 15.97
N GLY A 90 1.49 15.75 16.41
CA GLY A 90 2.84 15.91 16.97
C GLY A 90 3.90 15.74 15.89
N ILE A 91 4.77 14.73 16.03
CA ILE A 91 5.83 14.44 15.03
C ILE A 91 5.34 13.58 13.86
N LEU A 92 4.15 12.99 13.96
CA LEU A 92 3.58 12.08 12.96
C LEU A 92 2.77 12.87 11.94
N ARG A 93 2.98 12.63 10.64
CA ARG A 93 2.02 13.04 9.62
C ARG A 93 1.02 11.93 9.34
N TYR A 94 -0.17 12.29 8.88
CA TYR A 94 -1.12 11.31 8.34
C TYR A 94 -0.46 10.42 7.29
N ASP A 95 0.33 11.02 6.41
CA ASP A 95 1.12 10.33 5.37
C ASP A 95 1.98 9.20 5.93
N ASN A 96 2.75 9.50 6.98
CA ASN A 96 3.58 8.52 7.66
C ASN A 96 2.79 7.32 8.23
N ILE A 97 1.56 7.54 8.70
CA ILE A 97 0.68 6.47 9.17
C ILE A 97 0.23 5.59 8.01
N ILE A 98 -0.11 6.20 6.86
CA ILE A 98 -0.47 5.49 5.63
C ILE A 98 0.71 4.64 5.14
N HIS A 99 1.92 5.18 5.12
CA HIS A 99 3.14 4.44 4.76
C HIS A 99 3.38 3.21 5.65
N ALA A 100 3.26 3.37 6.98
CA ALA A 100 3.40 2.25 7.89
C ALA A 100 2.31 1.19 7.67
N PHE A 101 1.05 1.59 7.49
CA PHE A 101 -0.03 0.63 7.30
C PHE A 101 0.04 -0.06 5.93
N ALA A 102 0.36 0.67 4.87
CA ALA A 102 0.60 0.11 3.54
C ALA A 102 1.75 -0.90 3.56
N SER A 103 2.88 -0.56 4.20
CA SER A 103 4.02 -1.47 4.32
C SER A 103 3.72 -2.70 5.18
N PHE A 104 2.89 -2.58 6.22
CA PHE A 104 2.38 -3.73 6.96
C PHE A 104 1.61 -4.70 6.06
N ILE A 105 0.66 -4.19 5.27
CA ILE A 105 -0.13 -5.00 4.35
C ILE A 105 0.76 -5.61 3.26
N SER A 106 1.69 -4.82 2.71
CA SER A 106 2.66 -5.26 1.71
C SER A 106 3.53 -6.41 2.20
N ALA A 107 3.95 -6.42 3.47
CA ALA A 107 4.68 -7.54 4.07
C ALA A 107 3.84 -8.82 4.14
N LEU A 108 2.53 -8.71 4.45
CA LEU A 108 1.62 -9.86 4.45
C LEU A 108 1.37 -10.38 3.03
N VAL A 109 1.22 -9.50 2.05
CA VAL A 109 1.12 -9.88 0.63
C VAL A 109 2.40 -10.58 0.19
N ALA A 110 3.57 -9.97 0.46
CA ALA A 110 4.90 -10.53 0.16
C ALA A 110 5.09 -11.94 0.75
N TYR A 111 4.65 -12.17 1.99
CA TYR A 111 4.66 -13.50 2.61
C TYR A 111 3.85 -14.52 1.79
N ASN A 112 2.64 -14.16 1.38
CA ASN A 112 1.78 -15.08 0.64
C ASN A 112 2.27 -15.30 -0.81
N VAL A 113 2.90 -14.30 -1.43
CA VAL A 113 3.56 -14.45 -2.74
C VAL A 113 4.78 -15.38 -2.64
N LEU A 114 5.62 -15.18 -1.64
CA LEU A 114 6.93 -15.83 -1.57
C LEU A 114 6.85 -17.24 -0.98
N ARG A 115 5.98 -17.46 0.02
CA ARG A 115 5.88 -18.75 0.73
C ARG A 115 5.68 -19.94 -0.21
N PRO A 116 4.81 -19.94 -1.24
CA PRO A 116 4.65 -21.11 -2.11
C PRO A 116 5.95 -21.49 -2.85
N HIS A 117 6.79 -20.50 -3.18
CA HIS A 117 7.97 -20.65 -4.04
C HIS A 117 9.27 -21.00 -3.30
N LEU A 118 9.27 -20.96 -1.97
CA LEU A 118 10.48 -21.25 -1.18
C LEU A 118 10.59 -22.73 -0.80
N ASP A 119 11.83 -23.21 -0.77
CA ASP A 119 12.16 -24.53 -0.25
C ASP A 119 11.79 -24.69 1.23
N LYS A 120 11.45 -25.93 1.62
CA LYS A 120 11.13 -26.26 3.02
C LYS A 120 12.28 -25.94 3.98
N SER A 121 13.53 -26.02 3.53
CA SER A 121 14.71 -25.68 4.32
C SER A 121 14.77 -24.18 4.67
N VAL A 122 14.42 -23.30 3.73
CA VAL A 122 14.36 -21.86 3.93
C VAL A 122 13.18 -21.48 4.82
N LYS A 123 12.02 -22.11 4.63
CA LYS A 123 10.82 -21.90 5.47
C LYS A 123 11.07 -22.16 6.96
N LYS A 124 11.82 -23.22 7.28
CA LYS A 124 12.20 -23.56 8.67
C LYS A 124 13.21 -22.58 9.28
N ARG A 125 13.94 -21.84 8.44
CA ARG A 125 14.93 -20.82 8.83
C ARG A 125 14.24 -19.45 8.96
N TYR A 126 13.31 -19.35 9.92
CA TYR A 126 12.40 -18.22 10.07
C TYR A 126 13.07 -16.84 10.15
N VAL A 127 14.27 -16.74 10.71
CA VAL A 127 15.04 -15.48 10.73
C VAL A 127 15.42 -15.05 9.31
N TYR A 128 16.01 -15.95 8.53
CA TYR A 128 16.42 -15.65 7.15
C TYR A 128 15.21 -15.38 6.25
N PHE A 129 14.13 -16.15 6.44
CA PHE A 129 12.90 -15.90 5.71
C PHE A 129 12.30 -14.54 6.05
N GLY A 130 12.28 -14.16 7.34
CA GLY A 130 11.85 -12.84 7.79
C GLY A 130 12.69 -11.71 7.19
N LEU A 131 14.02 -11.87 7.13
CA LEU A 131 14.90 -10.90 6.48
C LEU A 131 14.61 -10.72 4.99
N ILE A 132 14.34 -11.81 4.26
CA ILE A 132 13.96 -11.74 2.84
C ILE A 132 12.65 -10.96 2.68
N LEU A 133 11.65 -11.23 3.52
CA LEU A 133 10.37 -10.51 3.49
C LEU A 133 10.54 -9.02 3.81
N LEU A 134 11.41 -8.69 4.77
CA LEU A 134 11.70 -7.31 5.15
C LEU A 134 12.35 -6.55 3.98
N LEU A 135 13.37 -7.13 3.34
CA LEU A 135 14.04 -6.52 2.19
C LEU A 135 13.12 -6.37 0.99
N LEU A 136 12.26 -7.38 0.73
CA LEU A 136 11.26 -7.30 -0.32
C LEU A 136 10.26 -6.16 -0.06
N THR A 137 9.79 -6.02 1.18
CA THR A 137 8.86 -4.95 1.56
C THR A 137 9.51 -3.57 1.51
N PHE A 138 10.79 -3.45 1.87
CA PHE A 138 11.55 -2.20 1.70
C PHE A 138 11.68 -1.83 0.23
N GLY A 139 11.92 -2.82 -0.64
CA GLY A 139 11.91 -2.62 -2.09
C GLY A 139 10.58 -2.08 -2.59
N LEU A 140 9.45 -2.59 -2.09
CA LEU A 140 8.11 -2.07 -2.43
C LEU A 140 7.93 -0.62 -1.96
N GLY A 141 8.38 -0.29 -0.74
CA GLY A 141 8.38 1.08 -0.24
C GLY A 141 9.22 2.02 -1.11
N ALA A 142 10.43 1.59 -1.50
CA ALA A 142 11.27 2.37 -2.40
C ALA A 142 10.66 2.56 -3.80
N VAL A 143 9.96 1.55 -4.34
CA VAL A 143 9.20 1.71 -5.58
C VAL A 143 8.11 2.76 -5.42
N ASN A 144 7.41 2.81 -4.29
CA ASN A 144 6.43 3.85 -4.02
C ASN A 144 7.06 5.25 -4.04
N GLU A 145 8.20 5.45 -3.35
CA GLU A 145 8.93 6.73 -3.37
C GLU A 145 9.39 7.13 -4.79
N ILE A 146 9.73 6.16 -5.64
CA ILE A 146 10.07 6.43 -7.05
C ILE A 146 8.83 6.92 -7.83
N LEU A 147 7.66 6.32 -7.60
CA LEU A 147 6.41 6.77 -8.22
C LEU A 147 6.04 8.18 -7.74
N GLU A 148 6.27 8.47 -6.46
CA GLU A 148 6.07 9.82 -5.91
C GLU A 148 7.04 10.84 -6.51
N PHE A 149 8.31 10.47 -6.65
CA PHE A 149 9.28 11.32 -7.31
C PHE A 149 8.87 11.63 -8.78
N ILE A 150 8.38 10.64 -9.52
CA ILE A 150 7.82 10.85 -10.87
C ILE A 150 6.62 11.81 -10.82
N ALA A 151 5.73 11.65 -9.85
CA ALA A 151 4.59 12.55 -9.64
C ALA A 151 5.03 14.00 -9.43
N VAL A 152 6.05 14.23 -8.60
CA VAL A 152 6.62 15.56 -8.35
C VAL A 152 7.23 16.16 -9.61
N VAL A 153 8.03 15.39 -10.35
CA VAL A 153 8.76 15.88 -11.54
C VAL A 153 7.83 16.21 -12.70
N TYR A 154 6.84 15.35 -12.97
CA TYR A 154 6.02 15.45 -14.19
C TYR A 154 4.62 16.02 -13.97
N PHE A 155 4.09 15.95 -12.76
CA PHE A 155 2.69 16.29 -12.46
C PHE A 155 2.55 17.37 -11.38
N ASN A 156 3.66 17.99 -10.97
CA ASN A 156 3.71 19.09 -9.99
C ASN A 156 3.03 18.75 -8.65
N ALA A 157 3.14 17.50 -8.20
CA ALA A 157 2.60 16.99 -6.93
C ALA A 157 3.31 17.55 -5.67
N GLY A 158 4.27 18.48 -5.83
CA GLY A 158 5.26 18.85 -4.82
C GLY A 158 4.75 19.64 -3.61
N ALA A 159 3.45 19.91 -3.48
CA ALA A 159 2.91 20.70 -2.37
C ALA A 159 2.95 19.99 -1.00
N GLY A 160 3.29 18.71 -0.94
CA GLY A 160 3.48 18.02 0.35
C GLY A 160 4.10 16.62 0.28
N VAL A 161 4.61 16.22 -0.87
CA VAL A 161 5.21 14.90 -1.15
C VAL A 161 6.63 15.10 -1.69
N GLY A 162 7.56 14.22 -1.32
CA GLY A 162 8.94 14.23 -1.80
C GLY A 162 9.88 15.19 -1.07
N GLY A 163 11.13 15.24 -1.54
CA GLY A 163 12.24 15.92 -0.85
C GLY A 163 12.88 15.04 0.24
N TYR A 164 14.15 15.30 0.55
CA TYR A 164 14.98 14.41 1.35
C TYR A 164 14.36 14.01 2.70
N VAL A 165 13.83 14.99 3.44
CA VAL A 165 13.28 14.76 4.78
C VAL A 165 11.94 14.02 4.74
N ASN A 166 11.10 14.27 3.73
CA ASN A 166 9.82 13.55 3.60
C ASN A 166 10.09 12.10 3.27
N THR A 167 10.77 11.85 2.15
CA THR A 167 11.11 10.51 1.66
C THR A 167 11.82 9.68 2.72
N LEU A 168 12.77 10.26 3.48
CA LEU A 168 13.44 9.49 4.54
C LEU A 168 12.48 9.14 5.70
N LYS A 169 11.57 10.05 6.08
CA LYS A 169 10.53 9.73 7.07
C LYS A 169 9.63 8.62 6.53
N ASP A 170 9.16 8.72 5.30
CA ASP A 170 8.28 7.72 4.69
C ASP A 170 8.93 6.35 4.63
N LEU A 171 10.22 6.28 4.28
CA LEU A 171 11.00 5.05 4.36
C LEU A 171 11.16 4.51 5.79
N ILE A 172 11.30 5.36 6.81
CA ILE A 172 11.30 4.93 8.22
C ILE A 172 9.95 4.32 8.60
N PHE A 173 8.84 4.95 8.21
CA PHE A 173 7.51 4.42 8.52
C PHE A 173 7.19 3.16 7.74
N ASN A 174 7.63 3.08 6.47
CA ASN A 174 7.62 1.85 5.69
C ASN A 174 8.38 0.75 6.43
N ALA A 175 9.56 1.06 7.00
CA ALA A 175 10.34 0.09 7.74
C ALA A 175 9.65 -0.41 9.01
N ILE A 176 9.00 0.48 9.77
CA ILE A 176 8.20 0.13 10.96
C ILE A 176 7.04 -0.80 10.56
N GLY A 177 6.27 -0.40 9.55
CA GLY A 177 5.15 -1.19 9.03
C GLY A 177 5.56 -2.57 8.57
N ALA A 178 6.63 -2.63 7.76
CA ALA A 178 7.19 -3.86 7.25
C ALA A 178 7.66 -4.79 8.39
N LEU A 179 8.35 -4.25 9.40
CA LEU A 179 8.81 -5.04 10.55
C LEU A 179 7.63 -5.68 11.29
N ILE A 180 6.58 -4.92 11.57
CA ILE A 180 5.37 -5.43 12.24
C ILE A 180 4.72 -6.52 11.37
N GLY A 181 4.58 -6.29 10.06
CA GLY A 181 3.98 -7.24 9.12
C GLY A 181 4.76 -8.54 9.01
N VAL A 182 6.09 -8.46 8.96
CA VAL A 182 6.97 -9.64 8.98
C VAL A 182 6.84 -10.41 10.29
N ILE A 183 6.81 -9.74 11.44
CA ILE A 183 6.61 -10.41 12.75
C ILE A 183 5.28 -11.17 12.76
N VAL A 184 4.20 -10.55 12.29
CA VAL A 184 2.88 -11.20 12.20
C VAL A 184 2.91 -12.38 11.24
N ALA A 185 3.50 -12.23 10.06
CA ALA A 185 3.62 -13.28 9.06
C ALA A 185 4.43 -14.49 9.56
N ILE A 186 5.55 -14.24 10.24
CA ILE A 186 6.39 -15.31 10.82
C ILE A 186 5.67 -15.99 11.99
N ARG A 187 4.97 -15.25 12.86
CA ARG A 187 4.18 -15.87 13.94
C ARG A 187 3.12 -16.81 13.37
N TYR A 188 2.39 -16.36 12.34
CA TYR A 188 1.42 -17.20 11.62
C TYR A 188 2.07 -18.39 10.90
N HIS A 189 3.33 -18.27 10.48
CA HIS A 189 4.07 -19.36 9.86
C HIS A 189 4.43 -20.48 10.85
N LEU A 190 4.61 -20.14 12.13
CA LEU A 190 5.06 -21.04 13.18
C LEU A 190 3.91 -21.71 13.95
N SER A 191 2.69 -21.15 13.89
CA SER A 191 1.45 -21.74 14.45
C SER A 191 0.90 -22.85 13.57
#